data_AF-A0A6C0G7Z6-F1
#
_entry.id   AF-A0A6C0G7Z6-F1
#
_cell.length_a   1.000
_cell.length_b   1.000
_cell.length_c   1.000
_cell.angle_alpha   90.00
_cell.angle_beta   90.00
_cell.angle_gamma   90.00
#
_symmetry.space_group_name_H-M   'P 1'
#
loop_
_entity.id
_entity.type
_entity.pdbx_description
1 polymer ?
#
loop_
_entity_poly.entity_id
_entity_poly.type
_entity_poly.pdbx_seq_one_letter_code
_entity_poly.pdbx_strand_id
1 'polypeptide(L)'
;MIPEEFEQATFDLYRTDTSVQANMLKCMRRYLDRFEDLLKQQQNGFGFLAAFGEARLREMRGEARARAKAQHNNFGLGKTHLQIAAAKELLRRGYTVFCISDVAFMDELSRARAYNDDGAVVSRLLESAIRADVLVWDDIGKAKPSEYRLDMYYQVINERYKAKRPIVFSSNEDSETLTERIGDAAASRLLGMARGNTFAVEGKDFRLTGGIQQ
;
A
#
# COMPACT_ATOMS: atom_id res chain seq x y z
N MET A 1 -16.12 3.33 2.68
CA MET A 1 -16.24 4.80 2.57
C MET A 1 -14.88 5.34 2.18
N ILE A 2 -14.78 6.20 1.17
CA ILE A 2 -13.51 6.82 0.75
C ILE A 2 -13.34 8.10 1.59
N PRO A 3 -12.19 8.36 2.23
CA PRO A 3 -11.97 9.59 3.00
C PRO A 3 -12.14 10.85 2.12
N GLU A 4 -12.72 11.92 2.67
CA GLU A 4 -13.00 13.19 1.95
C GLU A 4 -11.76 13.79 1.29
N GLU A 5 -10.60 13.70 1.94
CA GLU A 5 -9.31 14.17 1.41
C GLU A 5 -8.90 13.51 0.08
N PHE A 6 -9.51 12.37 -0.27
CA PHE A 6 -9.30 11.67 -1.54
C PHE A 6 -10.51 11.72 -2.46
N GLU A 7 -11.50 12.57 -2.22
CA GLU A 7 -12.67 12.70 -3.10
C GLU A 7 -12.27 13.09 -4.54
N GLN A 8 -11.23 13.92 -4.69
CA GLN A 8 -10.67 14.31 -5.98
C GLN A 8 -9.61 13.33 -6.53
N ALA A 9 -9.27 12.25 -5.80
CA ALA A 9 -8.33 11.25 -6.28
C ALA A 9 -8.95 10.41 -7.40
N THR A 10 -8.75 10.83 -8.65
CA THR A 10 -9.18 10.16 -9.89
C THR A 10 -8.00 10.05 -10.85
N PHE A 11 -8.09 9.15 -11.84
CA PHE A 11 -7.01 9.04 -12.83
C PHE A 11 -6.83 10.29 -13.68
N ASP A 12 -7.90 11.04 -13.94
CA ASP A 12 -7.86 12.25 -14.77
C ASP A 12 -7.24 13.45 -14.03
N LEU A 13 -7.35 13.46 -12.71
CA LEU A 13 -6.73 14.48 -11.85
C LEU A 13 -5.35 14.06 -11.32
N TYR A 14 -4.83 12.91 -11.74
CA TYR A 14 -3.48 12.48 -11.37
C TYR A 14 -2.43 13.17 -12.25
N ARG A 15 -1.50 13.88 -11.60
CA ARG A 15 -0.44 14.60 -12.30
C ARG A 15 0.67 13.66 -12.77
N THR A 16 1.12 13.84 -14.00
CA THR A 16 2.23 13.10 -14.62
C THR A 16 3.37 14.02 -15.04
N ASP A 17 3.78 14.92 -14.14
CA ASP A 17 4.85 15.90 -14.43
C ASP A 17 6.22 15.24 -14.62
N THR A 18 6.37 14.00 -14.13
CA THR A 18 7.60 13.20 -14.27
C THR A 18 7.37 11.88 -14.98
N SER A 19 8.46 11.32 -15.50
CA SER A 19 8.48 9.95 -16.04
C SER A 19 8.05 8.92 -14.99
N VAL A 20 8.41 9.11 -13.72
CA VAL A 20 8.04 8.22 -12.61
C VAL A 20 6.53 8.21 -12.41
N GLN A 21 5.90 9.38 -12.30
CA GLN A 21 4.44 9.48 -12.17
C GLN A 21 3.74 8.92 -13.41
N ALA A 22 4.21 9.23 -14.62
CA ALA A 22 3.66 8.69 -15.86
C ALA A 22 3.74 7.14 -15.91
N ASN A 23 4.87 6.57 -15.48
CA ASN A 23 5.06 5.13 -15.39
C ASN A 23 4.17 4.49 -14.32
N MET A 24 4.04 5.11 -13.14
CA MET A 24 3.14 4.65 -12.08
C MET A 24 1.69 4.58 -12.57
N LEU A 25 1.22 5.64 -13.24
CA LEU A 25 -0.11 5.68 -13.84
C LEU A 25 -0.28 4.57 -14.89
N LYS A 26 0.69 4.40 -15.78
CA LYS A 26 0.68 3.37 -16.82
C LYS A 26 0.63 1.96 -16.22
N CYS A 27 1.42 1.68 -15.18
CA CYS A 27 1.42 0.40 -14.47
C CYS A 27 0.08 0.11 -13.81
N MET A 28 -0.51 1.10 -13.12
CA MET A 28 -1.82 0.95 -12.48
C MET A 28 -2.92 0.70 -13.52
N ARG A 29 -2.96 1.47 -14.62
CA ARG A 29 -3.93 1.25 -15.71
C ARG A 29 -3.80 -0.14 -16.30
N ARG A 30 -2.57 -0.57 -16.62
CA ARG A 30 -2.30 -1.93 -17.14
C ARG A 30 -2.77 -3.03 -16.19
N TYR A 31 -2.62 -2.84 -14.88
CA TYR A 31 -3.13 -3.78 -13.87
C TYR A 31 -4.66 -3.85 -13.92
N LEU A 32 -5.33 -2.70 -13.93
CA LEU A 32 -6.79 -2.61 -14.00
C LEU A 32 -7.37 -3.16 -15.31
N ASP A 33 -6.71 -2.96 -16.44
CA ASP A 33 -7.14 -3.49 -17.74
C ASP A 33 -7.14 -5.03 -17.76
N ARG A 34 -6.28 -5.65 -16.94
CA ARG A 34 -6.13 -7.10 -16.83
C ARG A 34 -6.80 -7.68 -15.59
N PHE A 35 -7.50 -6.86 -14.80
CA PHE A 35 -7.90 -7.20 -13.44
C PHE A 35 -8.73 -8.49 -13.38
N GLU A 36 -9.72 -8.64 -14.24
CA GLU A 36 -10.61 -9.82 -14.29
C GLU A 36 -9.87 -11.12 -14.60
N ASP A 37 -8.86 -11.07 -15.46
CA ASP A 37 -8.01 -12.23 -15.75
C ASP A 37 -7.03 -12.53 -14.63
N LEU A 38 -6.55 -11.49 -13.94
CA LEU A 38 -5.69 -11.64 -12.78
C LEU A 38 -6.43 -12.30 -11.61
N LEU A 39 -7.72 -12.02 -11.40
CA LEU A 39 -8.52 -12.65 -10.33
C LEU A 39 -8.53 -14.19 -10.38
N LYS A 40 -8.29 -14.78 -11.56
CA LYS A 40 -8.23 -16.25 -11.74
C LYS A 40 -6.90 -16.85 -11.27
N GLN A 41 -5.89 -16.01 -11.03
CA GLN A 41 -4.50 -16.39 -10.77
C GLN A 41 -4.12 -16.15 -9.31
N GLN A 42 -3.00 -16.75 -8.88
CA GLN A 42 -2.42 -16.44 -7.57
C GLN A 42 -1.67 -15.09 -7.59
N GLN A 43 -1.09 -14.72 -8.73
CA GLN A 43 -0.42 -13.45 -8.96
C GLN A 43 -1.43 -12.38 -9.36
N ASN A 44 -2.25 -11.94 -8.40
CA ASN A 44 -3.36 -11.03 -8.63
C ASN A 44 -3.28 -9.69 -7.87
N GLY A 45 -2.26 -9.52 -7.04
CA GLY A 45 -1.99 -8.28 -6.31
C GLY A 45 -1.27 -7.24 -7.18
N PHE A 46 -1.14 -6.04 -6.61
CA PHE A 46 -0.39 -4.92 -7.17
C PHE A 46 0.36 -4.19 -6.05
N GLY A 47 1.58 -3.73 -6.31
CA GLY A 47 2.41 -3.07 -5.29
C GLY A 47 3.17 -1.85 -5.81
N PHE A 48 3.13 -0.74 -5.07
CA PHE A 48 4.12 0.33 -5.17
C PHE A 48 5.11 0.22 -4.00
N LEU A 49 6.36 -0.14 -4.28
CA LEU A 49 7.42 -0.22 -3.28
C LEU A 49 8.39 0.94 -3.42
N ALA A 50 9.10 1.29 -2.36
CA ALA A 50 10.26 2.14 -2.52
C ALA A 50 11.37 1.39 -3.28
N ALA A 51 12.13 2.10 -4.12
CA ALA A 51 13.36 1.52 -4.67
C ALA A 51 14.43 1.31 -3.58
N PHE A 52 14.38 2.13 -2.52
CA PHE A 52 15.25 2.03 -1.36
C PHE A 52 14.43 2.26 -0.08
N GLY A 53 14.52 1.31 0.86
CA GLY A 53 13.69 1.28 2.04
C GLY A 53 13.94 2.42 3.02
N GLU A 54 12.85 2.97 3.57
CA GLU A 54 12.91 4.02 4.58
C GLU A 54 13.65 3.58 5.85
N ALA A 55 13.56 2.30 6.25
CA ALA A 55 14.30 1.76 7.39
C ALA A 55 15.80 2.04 7.28
N ARG A 56 16.39 1.75 6.10
CA ARG A 56 17.82 1.96 5.82
C ARG A 56 18.19 3.44 5.85
N LEU A 57 17.33 4.31 5.30
CA LEU A 57 17.54 5.77 5.37
C LEU A 57 17.54 6.29 6.80
N ARG A 58 16.76 5.69 7.70
CA ARG A 58 16.68 6.09 9.11
C ARG A 58 17.90 5.66 9.93
N GLU A 59 18.57 4.59 9.53
CA GLU A 59 19.82 4.11 10.16
C GLU A 59 21.03 4.99 9.80
N MET A 60 21.01 5.58 8.61
CA MET A 60 22.03 6.55 8.18
C MET A 60 21.99 7.82 9.03
N ARG A 61 23.14 8.49 9.14
CA ARG A 61 23.30 9.74 9.91
C ARG A 61 24.01 10.82 9.10
N GLY A 62 23.82 12.07 9.51
CA GLY A 62 24.52 13.24 8.94
C GLY A 62 24.34 13.39 7.42
N GLU A 63 25.41 13.77 6.74
CA GLU A 63 25.41 14.04 5.29
C GLU A 63 25.04 12.82 4.44
N ALA A 64 25.43 11.61 4.86
CA ALA A 64 25.13 10.38 4.12
C ALA A 64 23.61 10.18 3.99
N ARG A 65 22.87 10.41 5.09
CA ARG A 65 21.40 10.38 5.09
C ARG A 65 20.80 11.45 4.18
N ALA A 66 21.32 12.67 4.21
CA ALA A 66 20.80 13.76 3.39
C ALA A 66 20.96 13.45 1.88
N ARG A 67 22.13 12.94 1.47
CA ARG A 67 22.39 12.54 0.09
C ARG A 67 21.49 11.37 -0.33
N ALA A 68 21.39 10.33 0.49
CA ALA A 68 20.55 9.18 0.20
C ALA A 68 19.06 9.54 0.11
N LYS A 69 18.56 10.43 1.00
CA LYS A 69 17.18 10.92 0.94
C LYS A 69 16.92 11.77 -0.31
N ALA A 70 17.88 12.58 -0.74
CA ALA A 70 17.75 13.36 -1.96
C ALA A 70 17.71 12.48 -3.22
N GLN A 71 18.45 11.37 -3.21
CA GLN A 71 18.52 10.43 -4.32
C GLN A 71 17.32 9.47 -4.37
N HIS A 72 16.93 8.90 -3.23
CA HIS A 72 15.95 7.82 -3.14
C HIS A 72 14.63 8.23 -2.47
N ASN A 73 14.22 9.48 -2.65
CA ASN A 73 12.91 9.88 -2.15
C ASN A 73 11.81 9.07 -2.84
N ASN A 74 10.83 8.61 -2.06
CA ASN A 74 9.65 7.91 -2.58
C ASN A 74 8.34 8.56 -2.11
N PHE A 75 8.43 9.66 -1.36
CA PHE A 75 7.30 10.42 -0.84
C PHE A 75 6.80 11.46 -1.85
N GLY A 76 5.51 11.78 -1.76
CA GLY A 76 4.92 12.85 -2.58
C GLY A 76 4.77 12.53 -4.08
N LEU A 77 4.97 11.26 -4.48
CA LEU A 77 4.83 10.81 -5.87
C LEU A 77 3.40 10.36 -6.23
N GLY A 78 2.47 10.39 -5.26
CA GLY A 78 1.04 10.13 -5.49
C GLY A 78 0.63 8.66 -5.53
N LYS A 79 1.35 7.77 -4.81
CA LYS A 79 1.00 6.35 -4.60
C LYS A 79 -0.43 6.20 -4.09
N THR A 80 -0.76 6.87 -2.99
CA THR A 80 -2.10 6.87 -2.38
C THR A 80 -3.17 7.39 -3.34
N HIS A 81 -2.89 8.44 -4.12
CA HIS A 81 -3.84 8.96 -5.12
C HIS A 81 -4.20 7.89 -6.16
N LEU A 82 -3.20 7.21 -6.74
CA LEU A 82 -3.44 6.14 -7.70
C LEU A 82 -4.17 4.95 -7.10
N GLN A 83 -3.86 4.58 -5.84
CA GLN A 83 -4.57 3.51 -5.14
C GLN A 83 -6.05 3.85 -4.92
N ILE A 84 -6.37 5.08 -4.53
CA ILE A 84 -7.77 5.51 -4.37
C ILE A 84 -8.47 5.65 -5.73
N ALA A 85 -7.79 6.15 -6.76
CA ALA A 85 -8.34 6.19 -8.11
C ALA A 85 -8.68 4.77 -8.62
N ALA A 86 -7.79 3.80 -8.38
CA ALA A 86 -8.03 2.39 -8.66
C ALA A 86 -9.19 1.82 -7.84
N ALA A 87 -9.27 2.15 -6.54
CA ALA A 87 -10.38 1.73 -5.68
C ALA A 87 -11.74 2.20 -6.23
N LYS A 88 -11.84 3.47 -6.63
CA LYS A 88 -13.06 4.04 -7.23
C LYS A 88 -13.44 3.33 -8.51
N GLU A 89 -12.46 3.07 -9.38
CA GLU A 89 -12.68 2.36 -10.63
C GLU A 89 -13.20 0.93 -10.38
N LEU A 90 -12.60 0.20 -9.44
CA LEU A 90 -13.03 -1.15 -9.08
C LEU A 90 -14.43 -1.16 -8.44
N LEU A 91 -14.75 -0.17 -7.61
CA LEU A 91 -16.11 0.02 -7.08
C LEU A 91 -17.13 0.23 -8.22
N ARG A 92 -16.81 1.04 -9.23
CA ARG A 92 -17.69 1.23 -10.41
C ARG A 92 -17.89 -0.03 -11.23
N ARG A 93 -16.90 -0.93 -11.24
CA ARG A 93 -16.99 -2.25 -11.87
C ARG A 93 -17.76 -3.28 -11.03
N GLY A 94 -18.30 -2.89 -9.87
CA GLY A 94 -19.14 -3.73 -9.03
C GLY A 94 -18.40 -4.55 -7.97
N TYR A 95 -17.08 -4.35 -7.81
CA TYR A 95 -16.31 -5.02 -6.77
C TYR A 95 -16.46 -4.32 -5.42
N THR A 96 -16.47 -5.09 -4.34
CA THR A 96 -16.32 -4.54 -2.99
C THR A 96 -14.85 -4.19 -2.73
N VAL A 97 -14.59 -2.95 -2.32
CA VAL A 97 -13.24 -2.46 -2.03
C VAL A 97 -13.17 -1.95 -0.59
N PHE A 98 -12.20 -2.45 0.17
CA PHE A 98 -11.89 -1.97 1.50
C PHE A 98 -10.54 -1.26 1.50
N CYS A 99 -10.54 0.02 1.89
CA CYS A 99 -9.33 0.84 1.91
C CYS A 99 -8.88 1.06 3.35
N ILE A 100 -7.60 0.78 3.64
CA ILE A 100 -7.01 0.98 4.96
C ILE A 100 -5.66 1.70 4.83
N SER A 101 -5.36 2.55 5.82
CA SER A 101 -4.00 3.01 6.10
C SER A 101 -3.42 2.13 7.18
N ASP A 102 -2.18 1.66 6.98
CA ASP A 102 -1.52 0.71 7.88
C ASP A 102 -1.55 1.11 9.36
N VAL A 103 -1.10 2.34 9.65
CA VAL A 103 -1.01 2.85 11.02
C VAL A 103 -2.40 2.96 11.63
N ALA A 104 -3.34 3.59 10.93
CA ALA A 104 -4.69 3.80 11.43
C ALA A 104 -5.41 2.48 11.72
N PHE A 105 -5.31 1.51 10.80
CA PHE A 105 -5.94 0.20 10.94
C PHE A 105 -5.36 -0.60 12.11
N MET A 106 -4.03 -0.66 12.22
CA MET A 106 -3.39 -1.37 13.32
C MET A 106 -3.67 -0.73 14.68
N ASP A 107 -3.74 0.60 14.74
CA ASP A 107 -4.08 1.31 15.97
C ASP A 107 -5.55 1.10 16.34
N GLU A 108 -6.45 1.03 15.36
CA GLU A 108 -7.86 0.71 15.58
C GLU A 108 -8.04 -0.72 16.10
N LEU A 109 -7.36 -1.71 15.50
CA LEU A 109 -7.35 -3.08 16.00
C LEU A 109 -6.81 -3.15 17.44
N SER A 110 -5.73 -2.42 17.73
CA SER A 110 -5.13 -2.37 19.07
C SER A 110 -6.07 -1.76 20.10
N ARG A 111 -6.74 -0.65 19.75
CA ARG A 111 -7.76 -0.02 20.62
C ARG A 111 -8.94 -0.95 20.84
N ALA A 112 -9.50 -1.51 19.78
CA ALA A 112 -10.66 -2.41 19.85
C ALA A 112 -10.38 -3.63 20.76
N ARG A 113 -9.15 -4.17 20.71
CA ARG A 113 -8.71 -5.23 21.63
C ARG A 113 -8.68 -4.78 23.09
N ALA A 114 -8.26 -3.55 23.36
CA ALA A 114 -8.17 -3.02 24.72
C ALA A 114 -9.55 -2.73 25.35
N TYR A 115 -10.57 -2.41 24.56
CA TYR A 115 -11.92 -2.12 25.04
C TYR A 115 -12.74 -3.35 25.49
N ASN A 116 -12.20 -4.57 25.33
CA ASN A 116 -12.74 -5.81 25.89
C ASN A 116 -14.21 -6.12 25.52
N ASP A 117 -14.63 -5.75 24.31
CA ASP A 117 -15.98 -6.02 23.74
C ASP A 117 -16.07 -7.44 23.13
N ASP A 118 -15.62 -8.46 23.87
CA ASP A 118 -15.53 -9.87 23.45
C ASP A 118 -14.83 -10.13 22.10
N GLY A 119 -14.08 -9.14 21.59
CA GLY A 119 -13.41 -9.19 20.29
C GLY A 119 -14.31 -8.91 19.08
N ALA A 120 -15.58 -8.53 19.26
CA ALA A 120 -16.54 -8.35 18.17
C ALA A 120 -16.09 -7.27 17.16
N VAL A 121 -15.59 -6.12 17.63
CA VAL A 121 -15.09 -5.05 16.77
C VAL A 121 -13.84 -5.47 15.99
N VAL A 122 -12.89 -6.12 16.67
CA VAL A 122 -11.66 -6.66 16.04
C VAL A 122 -12.02 -7.65 14.94
N SER A 123 -12.93 -8.59 15.25
CA SER A 123 -13.41 -9.58 14.30
C SER A 123 -14.04 -8.91 13.07
N ARG A 124 -14.93 -7.94 13.25
CA ARG A 124 -15.56 -7.20 12.14
C ARG A 124 -14.56 -6.46 11.25
N LEU A 125 -13.55 -5.81 11.84
CA LEU A 125 -12.51 -5.09 11.11
C LEU A 125 -11.65 -6.06 10.28
N LEU A 126 -11.21 -7.16 10.90
CA LEU A 126 -10.44 -8.20 10.22
C LEU A 126 -11.27 -8.88 9.12
N GLU A 127 -12.53 -9.20 9.39
CA GLU A 127 -13.43 -9.77 8.39
C GLU A 127 -13.62 -8.84 7.20
N SER A 128 -13.76 -7.53 7.43
CA SER A 128 -13.86 -6.55 6.34
C SER A 128 -12.60 -6.54 5.47
N ALA A 129 -11.42 -6.55 6.10
CA ALA A 129 -10.13 -6.61 5.40
C ALA A 129 -9.91 -7.94 4.67
N ILE A 130 -10.39 -9.06 5.20
CA ILE A 130 -10.22 -10.41 4.62
C ILE A 130 -11.27 -10.69 3.52
N ARG A 131 -12.49 -10.19 3.67
CA ARG A 131 -13.64 -10.59 2.85
C ARG A 131 -13.93 -9.70 1.65
N ALA A 132 -13.54 -8.43 1.68
CA ALA A 132 -13.69 -7.55 0.52
C ALA A 132 -12.99 -8.16 -0.72
N ASP A 133 -13.59 -8.00 -1.89
CA ASP A 133 -13.02 -8.50 -3.15
C ASP A 133 -11.62 -7.93 -3.34
N VAL A 134 -11.42 -6.65 -3.03
CA VAL A 134 -10.13 -5.97 -3.11
C VAL A 134 -9.82 -5.25 -1.81
N LEU A 135 -8.60 -5.47 -1.30
CA LEU A 135 -8.04 -4.70 -0.18
C LEU A 135 -7.04 -3.70 -0.74
N VAL A 136 -7.27 -2.42 -0.48
CA VAL A 136 -6.29 -1.36 -0.71
C VAL A 136 -5.61 -1.08 0.62
N TRP A 137 -4.31 -1.39 0.71
CA TRP A 137 -3.52 -1.23 1.94
C TRP A 137 -2.42 -0.20 1.71
N ASP A 138 -2.66 1.02 2.17
CA ASP A 138 -1.73 2.13 2.00
C ASP A 138 -0.65 2.14 3.09
N ASP A 139 0.59 2.44 2.68
CA ASP A 139 1.74 2.65 3.57
C ASP A 139 2.05 1.42 4.47
N ILE A 140 1.95 0.19 3.94
CA ILE A 140 2.19 -1.04 4.70
C ILE A 140 3.61 -1.08 5.29
N GLY A 141 3.74 -1.53 6.54
CA GLY A 141 5.05 -1.67 7.21
C GLY A 141 5.65 -0.35 7.72
N LYS A 142 4.85 0.72 7.83
CA LYS A 142 5.32 2.06 8.24
C LYS A 142 5.75 2.14 9.70
N ALA A 143 5.03 1.44 10.58
CA ALA A 143 5.35 1.36 12.00
C ALA A 143 6.39 0.28 12.29
N LYS A 144 7.08 0.39 13.43
CA LYS A 144 7.96 -0.69 13.89
C LYS A 144 7.15 -1.98 14.10
N PRO A 145 7.72 -3.16 13.77
CA PRO A 145 7.05 -4.42 14.02
C PRO A 145 6.89 -4.64 15.53
N SER A 146 5.76 -5.23 15.90
CA SER A 146 5.51 -5.87 17.19
C SER A 146 4.92 -7.24 16.92
N GLU A 147 5.00 -8.18 17.86
CA GLU A 147 4.43 -9.53 17.69
C GLU A 147 2.97 -9.45 17.23
N TYR A 148 2.17 -8.61 17.91
CA TYR A 148 0.78 -8.38 17.52
C TYR A 148 0.62 -7.87 16.08
N ARG A 149 1.44 -6.90 15.63
CA ARG A 149 1.35 -6.40 14.24
C ARG A 149 1.73 -7.48 13.25
N LEU A 150 2.78 -8.26 13.53
CA LEU A 150 3.23 -9.38 12.70
C LEU A 150 2.12 -10.43 12.55
N ASP A 151 1.45 -10.77 13.65
CA ASP A 151 0.31 -11.69 13.65
C ASP A 151 -0.85 -11.16 12.79
N MET A 152 -1.18 -9.86 12.91
CA MET A 152 -2.25 -9.24 12.13
C MET A 152 -1.90 -9.17 10.63
N TYR A 153 -0.66 -8.81 10.27
CA TYR A 153 -0.21 -8.87 8.87
C TYR A 153 -0.35 -10.29 8.32
N TYR A 154 0.18 -11.27 9.05
CA TYR A 154 0.11 -12.67 8.63
C TYR A 154 -1.34 -13.11 8.46
N GLN A 155 -2.21 -12.85 9.43
CA GLN A 155 -3.62 -13.25 9.37
C GLN A 155 -4.32 -12.67 8.13
N VAL A 156 -4.26 -11.35 7.92
CA VAL A 156 -4.95 -10.71 6.80
C VAL A 156 -4.37 -11.18 5.46
N ILE A 157 -3.04 -11.17 5.30
CA ILE A 157 -2.40 -11.51 4.03
C ILE A 157 -2.58 -13.00 3.71
N ASN A 158 -2.43 -13.88 4.70
CA ASN A 158 -2.57 -15.33 4.50
C ASN A 158 -3.99 -15.74 4.11
N GLU A 159 -5.01 -15.20 4.78
CA GLU A 159 -6.40 -15.55 4.45
C GLU A 159 -6.79 -15.02 3.06
N ARG A 160 -6.35 -13.82 2.69
CA ARG A 160 -6.54 -13.29 1.34
C ARG A 160 -5.78 -14.09 0.28
N TYR A 161 -4.54 -14.49 0.58
CA TYR A 161 -3.74 -15.35 -0.30
C TYR A 161 -4.45 -16.67 -0.57
N LYS A 162 -4.92 -17.37 0.47
CA LYS A 162 -5.67 -18.64 0.33
C LYS A 162 -6.94 -18.47 -0.51
N ALA A 163 -7.65 -17.36 -0.31
CA ALA A 163 -8.89 -17.05 -1.02
C ALA A 163 -8.66 -16.42 -2.42
N LYS A 164 -7.41 -16.25 -2.86
CA LYS A 164 -7.05 -15.52 -4.09
C LYS A 164 -7.71 -14.13 -4.17
N ARG A 165 -7.81 -13.43 -3.04
CA ARG A 165 -8.36 -12.07 -3.01
C ARG A 165 -7.24 -11.04 -3.12
N PRO A 166 -7.21 -10.20 -4.16
CA PRO A 166 -6.10 -9.30 -4.43
C PRO A 166 -5.87 -8.27 -3.32
N ILE A 167 -4.61 -7.90 -3.14
CA ILE A 167 -4.17 -6.79 -2.30
C ILE A 167 -3.46 -5.78 -3.22
N VAL A 168 -3.94 -4.54 -3.21
CA VAL A 168 -3.32 -3.38 -3.87
C VAL A 168 -2.65 -2.56 -2.79
N PHE A 169 -1.32 -2.55 -2.74
CA PHE A 169 -0.59 -1.95 -1.62
C PHE A 169 0.45 -0.93 -2.06
N SER A 170 0.86 -0.10 -1.09
CA SER A 170 2.01 0.78 -1.20
C SER A 170 2.89 0.62 0.04
N SER A 171 4.20 0.80 -0.10
CA SER A 171 5.13 0.91 1.02
C SER A 171 6.21 1.94 0.74
N ASN A 172 6.73 2.55 1.80
CA ASN A 172 7.95 3.35 1.76
C ASN A 172 9.20 2.48 2.07
N GLU A 173 8.99 1.18 2.25
CA GLU A 173 10.03 0.18 2.40
C GLU A 173 10.30 -0.50 1.04
N ASP A 174 11.52 -1.00 0.85
CA ASP A 174 11.84 -1.87 -0.29
C ASP A 174 11.45 -3.31 0.06
N SER A 175 11.65 -4.29 -0.83
CA SER A 175 11.21 -5.66 -0.57
C SER A 175 11.88 -6.28 0.65
N GLU A 176 13.14 -5.95 0.93
CA GLU A 176 13.90 -6.52 2.05
C GLU A 176 13.46 -5.87 3.36
N THR A 177 13.44 -4.54 3.41
CA THR A 177 13.02 -3.84 4.63
C THR A 177 11.54 -4.02 4.91
N LEU A 178 10.69 -4.20 3.88
CA LEU A 178 9.29 -4.55 4.08
C LEU A 178 9.17 -5.93 4.72
N THR A 179 10.00 -6.89 4.32
CA THR A 179 10.02 -8.24 4.89
C THR A 179 10.32 -8.20 6.39
N GLU A 180 11.28 -7.38 6.80
CA GLU A 180 11.59 -7.14 8.22
C GLU A 180 10.41 -6.51 9.00
N ARG A 181 9.59 -5.68 8.33
CA ARG A 181 8.46 -4.96 8.94
C ARG A 181 7.22 -5.82 9.14
N ILE A 182 6.97 -6.77 8.24
CA ILE A 182 5.72 -7.56 8.23
C ILE A 182 5.93 -9.06 8.46
N GLY A 183 7.18 -9.51 8.51
CA GLY A 183 7.58 -10.90 8.72
C GLY A 183 7.64 -11.72 7.42
N ASP A 184 8.55 -12.70 7.39
CA ASP A 184 8.89 -13.48 6.19
C ASP A 184 7.69 -14.14 5.53
N ALA A 185 6.83 -14.78 6.33
CA ALA A 185 5.70 -15.55 5.81
C ALA A 185 4.62 -14.66 5.19
N ALA A 186 4.39 -13.48 5.77
CA ALA A 186 3.45 -12.50 5.24
C ALA A 186 4.02 -11.82 3.99
N ALA A 187 5.28 -11.40 4.04
CA ALA A 187 5.96 -10.76 2.92
C ALA A 187 6.07 -11.68 1.69
N SER A 188 6.44 -12.95 1.89
CA SER A 188 6.51 -13.94 0.83
C SER A 188 5.18 -14.07 0.06
N ARG A 189 4.05 -14.11 0.78
CA ARG A 189 2.71 -14.16 0.18
C ARG A 189 2.33 -12.86 -0.50
N LEU A 190 2.52 -11.72 0.15
CA LEU A 190 2.17 -10.40 -0.38
C LEU A 190 2.94 -10.10 -1.67
N LEU A 191 4.27 -10.22 -1.62
CA LEU A 191 5.15 -10.00 -2.77
C LEU A 191 4.93 -11.06 -3.85
N GLY A 192 4.64 -12.30 -3.47
CA GLY A 192 4.27 -13.38 -4.39
C GLY A 192 2.97 -13.09 -5.15
N MET A 193 1.95 -12.56 -4.48
CA MET A 193 0.69 -12.15 -5.12
C MET A 193 0.88 -10.98 -6.08
N ALA A 194 1.78 -10.04 -5.78
CA ALA A 194 2.05 -8.89 -6.64
C ALA A 194 3.15 -9.14 -7.68
N ARG A 195 3.72 -10.36 -7.75
CA ARG A 195 4.82 -10.67 -8.66
C ARG A 195 4.43 -10.36 -10.11
N GLY A 196 5.22 -9.51 -10.77
CA GLY A 196 4.96 -9.02 -12.13
C GLY A 196 4.08 -7.77 -12.22
N ASN A 197 3.50 -7.34 -11.08
CA ASN A 197 2.69 -6.14 -10.92
C ASN A 197 3.21 -5.25 -9.77
N THR A 198 4.49 -5.38 -9.41
CA THR A 198 5.16 -4.50 -8.45
C THR A 198 5.98 -3.46 -9.20
N PHE A 199 5.89 -2.20 -8.79
CA PHE A 199 6.66 -1.10 -9.34
C PHE A 199 7.47 -0.43 -8.23
N ALA A 200 8.79 -0.38 -8.41
CA ALA A 200 9.70 0.34 -7.53
C ALA A 200 9.62 1.85 -7.84
N VAL A 201 9.44 2.64 -6.79
CA VAL A 201 9.19 4.07 -6.84
C VAL A 201 10.36 4.79 -6.19
N GLU A 202 10.99 5.66 -6.96
CA GLU A 202 11.94 6.67 -6.51
C GLU A 202 11.84 7.93 -7.38
N GLY A 203 12.06 9.10 -6.80
CA GLY A 203 11.93 10.39 -7.48
C GLY A 203 11.87 11.56 -6.51
N LYS A 204 11.94 12.80 -7.00
CA LYS A 204 11.89 14.01 -6.15
C LYS A 204 10.54 14.15 -5.44
N ASP A 205 10.52 14.74 -4.23
CA ASP A 205 9.27 14.97 -3.48
C ASP A 205 8.52 16.19 -4.03
N PHE A 206 7.41 15.95 -4.72
CA PHE A 206 6.65 17.03 -5.36
C PHE A 206 5.72 17.78 -4.42
N ARG A 207 5.41 17.23 -3.22
CA ARG A 207 4.67 18.00 -2.20
C ARG A 207 5.48 19.21 -1.75
N LEU A 208 6.81 19.14 -1.86
CA LEU A 208 7.73 20.21 -1.48
C LEU A 208 8.11 21.13 -2.65
N THR A 209 7.92 20.72 -3.91
CA THR A 209 8.23 21.56 -5.08
C THR A 209 7.03 22.36 -5.59
N GLY A 210 5.82 22.10 -5.09
CA GLY A 210 4.59 22.82 -5.49
C GLY A 210 4.49 24.28 -5.03
N GLY A 211 5.52 24.81 -4.36
CA GLY A 211 5.56 26.18 -3.82
C GLY A 211 6.39 27.19 -4.61
N ILE A 212 6.94 26.85 -5.78
CA ILE A 212 7.62 27.83 -6.64
C ILE A 212 6.88 27.90 -7.97
N GLN A 213 5.80 28.70 -7.99
CA GLN A 213 5.43 29.41 -9.21
C GLN A 213 6.50 30.50 -9.40
N GLN A 214 7.28 30.38 -10.48
CA GLN A 214 7.84 31.56 -11.15
C GLN A 214 6.78 32.11 -12.09
#